data_AF-A0A352A536-F1
#
_entry.id   AF-A0A352A536-F1
#
_cell.length_a   1.000
_cell.length_b   1.000
_cell.length_c   1.000
_cell.angle_alpha   90.00
_cell.angle_beta   90.00
_cell.angle_gamma   90.00
#
_symmetry.space_group_name_H-M   'P 1'
#
loop_
_entity.id
_entity.type
_entity.pdbx_description
1 polymer ?
#
loop_
_entity_poly.entity_id
_entity_poly.type
_entity_poly.pdbx_seq_one_letter_code
_entity_poly.pdbx_strand_id
1 'polypeptide(L)'
;VGLAVVSITAPAFGMQMFGQIVFWFSFICYLILLAIISYRVIKIKGIPEPAQPLNIIFAAPASLCLAGYLSSFDTKSMMIVYFLAALSTLMYLLALIQLPKLLKLKFYPSFSAFTFPMVISAIAIKMTDGFFTKLGNPQMFLKYIVIIQTFIAVILVLYVLIKYILMITNTQQINKNTN
;
A
#
# COMPACT_ATOMS: atom_id res chain seq x y z
N VAL A 1 1.33 -6.59 -7.00
CA VAL A 1 2.04 -6.25 -5.74
C VAL A 1 3.43 -6.84 -5.72
N GLY A 2 3.61 -8.18 -5.66
CA GLY A 2 4.94 -8.81 -5.56
C GLY A 2 5.94 -8.38 -6.64
N LEU A 3 5.54 -8.38 -7.91
CA LEU A 3 6.42 -7.95 -9.01
C LEU A 3 6.86 -6.49 -8.88
N ALA A 4 5.95 -5.58 -8.52
CA ALA A 4 6.30 -4.17 -8.33
C ALA A 4 7.34 -3.96 -7.21
N VAL A 5 7.34 -4.82 -6.16
CA VAL A 5 8.35 -4.76 -5.10
C VAL A 5 9.76 -5.05 -5.63
N VAL A 6 9.90 -5.95 -6.61
CA VAL A 6 11.19 -6.23 -7.25
C VAL A 6 11.79 -4.97 -7.87
N SER A 7 10.97 -4.09 -8.46
CA SER A 7 11.47 -2.82 -9.00
C SER A 7 11.94 -1.81 -7.93
N ILE A 8 11.61 -2.03 -6.67
CA ILE A 8 12.10 -1.21 -5.56
C ILE A 8 13.44 -1.75 -5.07
N THR A 9 13.59 -3.07 -4.99
CA THR A 9 14.75 -3.73 -4.38
C THR A 9 15.89 -4.02 -5.37
N ALA A 10 15.59 -4.22 -6.66
CA ALA A 10 16.59 -4.58 -7.68
C ALA A 10 17.81 -3.64 -7.75
N PRO A 11 17.68 -2.30 -7.60
CA PRO A 11 18.84 -1.41 -7.57
C PRO A 11 19.81 -1.70 -6.41
N ALA A 12 19.32 -2.16 -5.26
CA ALA A 12 20.17 -2.52 -4.11
C ALA A 12 21.04 -3.75 -4.38
N PHE A 13 20.70 -4.56 -5.39
CA PHE A 13 21.47 -5.71 -5.85
C PHE A 13 22.24 -5.43 -7.16
N GLY A 14 22.32 -4.16 -7.60
CA GLY A 14 22.97 -3.79 -8.86
C GLY A 14 22.20 -4.23 -10.12
N MET A 15 20.94 -4.70 -9.98
CA MET A 15 20.13 -5.22 -11.09
C MET A 15 19.12 -4.18 -11.60
N GLN A 16 19.57 -2.95 -11.81
CA GLN A 16 18.69 -1.82 -12.11
C GLN A 16 17.88 -1.99 -13.41
N MET A 17 18.50 -2.48 -14.49
CA MET A 17 17.82 -2.74 -15.76
C MET A 17 16.67 -3.75 -15.59
N PHE A 18 16.89 -4.80 -14.79
CA PHE A 18 15.86 -5.76 -14.46
C PHE A 18 14.71 -5.11 -13.67
N GLY A 19 15.04 -4.24 -12.72
CA GLY A 19 14.06 -3.43 -11.98
C GLY A 19 13.16 -2.59 -12.90
N GLN A 20 13.73 -1.97 -13.93
CA GLN A 20 12.98 -1.17 -14.91
C GLN A 20 12.04 -2.03 -15.78
N ILE A 21 12.50 -3.19 -16.25
CA ILE A 21 11.67 -4.12 -17.04
C ILE A 21 10.47 -4.59 -16.20
N VAL A 22 10.74 -5.02 -14.97
CA VAL A 22 9.70 -5.50 -14.05
C VAL A 22 8.75 -4.37 -13.65
N PHE A 23 9.23 -3.14 -13.52
CA PHE A 23 8.38 -1.97 -13.30
C PHE A 23 7.36 -1.81 -14.43
N TRP A 24 7.80 -1.76 -15.69
CA TRP A 24 6.90 -1.55 -16.83
C TRP A 24 5.86 -2.67 -16.95
N PHE A 25 6.30 -3.92 -16.80
CA PHE A 25 5.39 -5.06 -16.75
C PHE A 25 4.37 -4.92 -15.62
N SER A 26 4.82 -4.60 -14.41
CA SER A 26 3.95 -4.41 -13.25
C SER A 26 2.95 -3.26 -13.43
N PHE A 27 3.38 -2.17 -14.06
CA PHE A 27 2.57 -0.99 -14.32
C PHE A 27 1.46 -1.29 -15.34
N ILE A 28 1.78 -1.97 -16.44
CA ILE A 28 0.79 -2.40 -17.44
C ILE A 28 -0.21 -3.38 -16.83
N CYS A 29 0.27 -4.41 -16.13
CA CYS A 29 -0.59 -5.36 -15.41
C CYS A 29 -1.47 -4.66 -14.38
N TYR A 30 -0.94 -3.66 -13.67
CA TYR A 30 -1.72 -2.88 -12.72
C TYR A 30 -2.89 -2.17 -13.39
N LEU A 31 -2.68 -1.47 -14.52
CA LEU A 31 -3.76 -0.77 -15.22
C LEU A 31 -4.87 -1.74 -15.69
N ILE A 32 -4.49 -2.90 -16.23
CA ILE A 32 -5.43 -3.93 -16.66
C ILE A 32 -6.21 -4.50 -15.47
N LEU A 33 -5.51 -4.91 -14.41
CA LEU A 33 -6.13 -5.49 -13.22
C LEU A 33 -6.97 -4.48 -12.45
N LEU A 34 -6.60 -3.20 -12.45
CA LEU A 34 -7.38 -2.16 -11.81
C LEU A 34 -8.79 -2.10 -12.42
N ALA A 35 -8.92 -2.14 -13.75
CA ALA A 35 -10.21 -2.14 -14.42
C ALA A 35 -11.03 -3.42 -14.11
N ILE A 36 -10.42 -4.59 -14.28
CA ILE A 36 -11.08 -5.89 -14.09
C ILE A 36 -11.57 -6.05 -12.64
N ILE A 37 -10.70 -5.77 -11.67
CA ILE A 37 -11.03 -6.02 -10.27
C ILE A 37 -11.97 -4.94 -9.74
N SER A 38 -11.83 -3.67 -10.17
CA SER A 38 -12.80 -2.63 -9.82
C SER A 38 -14.21 -2.99 -10.31
N TYR A 39 -14.32 -3.52 -11.53
CA TYR A 39 -15.60 -4.03 -12.05
C TYR A 39 -16.17 -5.13 -11.15
N ARG A 40 -15.36 -6.12 -10.78
CA ARG A 40 -15.79 -7.22 -9.89
C ARG A 40 -16.28 -6.70 -8.54
N VAL A 41 -15.51 -5.83 -7.89
CA VAL A 41 -15.81 -5.32 -6.54
C VAL A 41 -17.06 -4.45 -6.54
N ILE A 42 -17.24 -3.59 -7.55
CA ILE A 42 -18.33 -2.62 -7.59
C ILE A 42 -19.63 -3.23 -8.13
N LYS A 43 -19.56 -4.02 -9.21
CA LYS A 43 -20.75 -4.53 -9.93
C LYS A 43 -21.23 -5.89 -9.44
N ILE A 44 -20.33 -6.86 -9.27
CA ILE A 44 -20.72 -8.24 -8.93
C ILE A 44 -21.12 -8.33 -7.45
N LYS A 45 -20.43 -7.58 -6.58
CA LYS A 45 -20.64 -7.58 -5.11
C LYS A 45 -20.57 -9.02 -4.55
N GLY A 46 -21.02 -9.24 -3.31
CA GLY A 46 -21.02 -10.58 -2.70
C GLY A 46 -19.70 -11.02 -2.08
N ILE A 47 -18.79 -10.08 -1.77
CA ILE A 47 -17.57 -10.40 -1.01
C ILE A 47 -17.98 -10.77 0.42
N PRO A 48 -17.65 -11.99 0.91
CA PRO A 48 -17.95 -12.39 2.28
C PRO A 48 -17.37 -11.42 3.29
N GLU A 49 -18.05 -11.20 4.42
CA GLU A 49 -17.60 -10.29 5.48
C GLU A 49 -16.12 -10.49 5.88
N PRO A 50 -15.62 -11.72 6.07
CA PRO A 50 -14.20 -11.94 6.41
C PRO A 50 -13.22 -11.50 5.32
N ALA A 51 -13.66 -11.41 4.05
CA ALA A 51 -12.82 -11.01 2.93
C ALA A 51 -12.90 -9.50 2.61
N GLN A 52 -13.86 -8.77 3.17
CA GLN A 52 -14.01 -7.33 2.93
C GLN A 52 -12.76 -6.50 3.29
N PRO A 53 -12.00 -6.80 4.36
CA PRO A 53 -10.76 -6.10 4.66
C PRO A 53 -9.72 -6.09 3.53
N LEU A 54 -9.73 -7.13 2.67
CA LEU A 54 -8.81 -7.24 1.53
C LEU A 54 -9.01 -6.14 0.48
N ASN A 55 -10.17 -5.46 0.47
CA ASN A 55 -10.42 -4.35 -0.44
C ASN A 55 -9.43 -3.20 -0.25
N ILE A 56 -8.86 -3.01 0.95
CA ILE A 56 -7.85 -1.96 1.17
C ILE A 56 -6.55 -2.22 0.37
N ILE A 57 -6.29 -3.47 -0.05
CA ILE A 57 -5.13 -3.81 -0.88
C ILE A 57 -5.12 -3.07 -2.21
N PHE A 58 -6.27 -2.63 -2.73
CA PHE A 58 -6.34 -1.82 -3.96
C PHE A 58 -5.53 -0.52 -3.88
N ALA A 59 -5.24 -0.01 -2.68
CA ALA A 59 -4.43 1.19 -2.52
C ALA A 59 -2.91 0.99 -2.72
N ALA A 60 -2.42 -0.24 -2.60
CA ALA A 60 -1.00 -0.51 -2.64
C ALA A 60 -0.35 -0.42 -4.04
N PRO A 61 -0.94 -0.94 -5.14
CA PRO A 61 -0.26 -1.02 -6.43
C PRO A 61 0.23 0.32 -6.99
N ALA A 62 -0.55 1.39 -6.88
CA ALA A 62 -0.15 2.72 -7.34
C ALA A 62 1.07 3.23 -6.56
N SER A 63 1.04 3.10 -5.23
CA SER A 63 2.13 3.48 -4.33
C SER A 63 3.41 2.67 -4.62
N LEU A 64 3.28 1.37 -4.90
CA LEU A 64 4.39 0.51 -5.28
C LEU A 64 4.99 0.91 -6.63
N CYS A 65 4.15 1.25 -7.62
CA CYS A 65 4.64 1.73 -8.90
C CYS A 65 5.41 3.04 -8.70
N LEU A 66 4.89 3.98 -7.91
CA LEU A 66 5.60 5.22 -7.60
C LEU A 66 6.97 4.95 -6.94
N ALA A 67 6.99 4.13 -5.89
CA ALA A 67 8.23 3.77 -5.20
C ALA A 67 9.22 3.04 -6.12
N GLY A 68 8.73 2.11 -6.95
CA GLY A 68 9.53 1.37 -7.93
C GLY A 68 10.14 2.28 -8.98
N TYR A 69 9.35 3.20 -9.53
CA TYR A 69 9.81 4.19 -10.50
C TYR A 69 10.88 5.10 -9.91
N LEU A 70 10.66 5.62 -8.70
CA LEU A 70 11.61 6.49 -8.01
C LEU A 70 12.91 5.76 -7.63
N SER A 71 12.88 4.43 -7.48
CA SER A 71 14.06 3.62 -7.13
C SER A 71 14.87 3.17 -8.35
N SER A 72 14.20 2.68 -9.40
CA SER A 72 14.86 1.98 -10.52
C SER A 72 15.29 2.88 -11.69
N PHE A 73 14.80 4.11 -11.79
CA PHE A 73 15.08 5.00 -12.93
C PHE A 73 16.02 6.13 -12.51
N ASP A 74 17.14 6.32 -13.21
CA ASP A 74 18.05 7.43 -12.94
C ASP A 74 17.47 8.75 -13.42
N THR A 75 17.15 8.83 -14.72
CA THR A 75 16.45 9.94 -15.36
C THR A 75 14.95 9.77 -15.21
N LYS A 76 14.35 10.53 -14.30
CA LYS A 76 12.93 10.43 -13.96
C LYS A 76 12.12 11.47 -14.72
N SER A 77 11.09 11.03 -15.41
CA SER A 77 10.11 11.91 -16.04
C SER A 77 9.18 12.49 -14.99
N MET A 78 9.12 13.82 -14.91
CA MET A 78 8.21 14.53 -14.00
C MET A 78 6.76 14.13 -14.24
N MET A 79 6.37 13.92 -15.51
CA MET A 79 5.01 13.53 -15.86
C MET A 79 4.60 12.20 -15.21
N ILE A 80 5.48 11.20 -15.23
CA ILE A 80 5.22 9.89 -14.61
C ILE A 80 5.18 10.02 -13.08
N VAL A 81 6.10 10.79 -12.49
CA VAL A 81 6.11 11.03 -11.03
C VAL A 81 4.82 11.68 -10.58
N TYR A 82 4.39 12.78 -11.22
CA TYR A 82 3.13 13.46 -10.86
C TYR A 82 1.91 12.56 -11.06
N PHE A 83 1.85 11.83 -12.18
CA PHE A 83 0.77 10.90 -12.45
C PHE A 83 0.66 9.81 -11.38
N LEU A 84 1.77 9.13 -11.07
CA LEU A 84 1.82 8.07 -10.08
C LEU A 84 1.58 8.60 -8.66
N ALA A 85 2.07 9.81 -8.32
CA ALA A 85 1.82 10.45 -7.03
C ALA A 85 0.34 10.81 -6.85
N ALA A 86 -0.30 11.39 -7.87
CA ALA A 86 -1.73 11.69 -7.85
C ALA A 86 -2.56 10.40 -7.73
N LEU A 87 -2.24 9.38 -8.53
CA LEU A 87 -2.93 8.09 -8.50
C LEU A 87 -2.76 7.36 -7.15
N SER A 88 -1.54 7.36 -6.61
CA SER A 88 -1.23 6.81 -5.28
C SER A 88 -2.03 7.52 -4.19
N THR A 89 -2.08 8.85 -4.23
CA THR A 89 -2.80 9.66 -3.23
C THR A 89 -4.31 9.43 -3.33
N LEU A 90 -4.86 9.40 -4.54
CA LEU A 90 -6.28 9.10 -4.76
C LEU A 90 -6.65 7.72 -4.18
N MET A 91 -5.85 6.70 -4.49
CA MET A 91 -6.11 5.34 -4.01
C MET A 91 -5.97 5.23 -2.49
N TYR A 92 -5.02 5.94 -1.89
CA TYR A 92 -4.89 6.04 -0.44
C TYR A 92 -6.11 6.70 0.23
N LEU A 93 -6.62 7.80 -0.32
CA LEU A 93 -7.83 8.46 0.19
C LEU A 93 -9.05 7.55 0.11
N LEU A 94 -9.21 6.81 -1.00
CA LEU A 94 -10.29 5.82 -1.13
C LEU A 94 -10.20 4.73 -0.05
N ALA A 95 -8.98 4.26 0.27
CA ALA A 95 -8.77 3.31 1.36
C ALA A 95 -9.11 3.92 2.73
N LEU A 96 -8.72 5.17 2.99
CA LEU A 96 -9.07 5.87 4.24
C LEU A 96 -10.58 6.04 4.42
N ILE A 97 -11.33 6.32 3.35
CA ILE A 97 -12.79 6.44 3.42
C ILE A 97 -13.44 5.07 3.75
N GLN A 98 -12.88 3.98 3.23
CA GLN A 98 -13.39 2.63 3.48
C GLN A 98 -13.01 2.10 4.87
N LEU A 99 -11.87 2.54 5.41
CA LEU A 99 -11.28 2.03 6.63
C LEU A 99 -12.22 2.09 7.86
N PRO A 100 -12.91 3.21 8.20
CA PRO A 100 -13.84 3.25 9.33
C PRO A 100 -14.97 2.24 9.24
N LYS A 101 -15.46 1.95 8.03
CA LYS A 101 -16.50 0.93 7.81
C LYS A 101 -15.95 -0.47 8.09
N LEU A 102 -14.73 -0.75 7.64
CA LEU A 102 -14.08 -2.05 7.79
C LEU A 102 -13.61 -2.31 9.24
N LEU A 103 -13.19 -1.28 9.97
CA LEU A 103 -12.80 -1.39 11.37
C LEU A 103 -13.97 -1.68 12.33
N LYS A 104 -15.22 -1.43 11.91
CA LYS A 104 -16.43 -1.78 12.66
C LYS A 104 -16.80 -3.26 12.57
N LEU A 105 -16.20 -4.01 11.66
CA LEU A 105 -16.44 -5.45 11.53
C LEU A 105 -15.85 -6.21 12.72
N LYS A 106 -16.30 -7.45 12.91
CA LYS A 106 -15.63 -8.38 13.82
C LYS A 106 -14.17 -8.56 13.38
N PHE A 107 -13.29 -8.84 14.32
CA PHE A 107 -11.89 -9.07 13.97
C PHE A 107 -11.77 -10.33 13.12
N TYR A 108 -11.11 -10.19 11.98
CA TYR A 108 -10.70 -11.29 11.12
C TYR A 108 -9.19 -11.18 10.85
N PRO A 109 -8.47 -12.30 10.68
CA PRO A 109 -7.05 -12.26 10.28
C PRO A 109 -6.81 -11.44 8.99
N SER A 110 -7.81 -11.28 8.13
CA SER A 110 -7.74 -10.40 6.96
C SER A 110 -7.53 -8.92 7.30
N PHE A 111 -7.69 -8.48 8.56
CA PHE A 111 -7.35 -7.12 9.00
C PHE A 111 -5.86 -6.78 8.80
N SER A 112 -5.00 -7.80 8.67
CA SER A 112 -3.60 -7.62 8.23
C SER A 112 -3.47 -6.85 6.91
N ALA A 113 -4.49 -6.91 6.03
CA ALA A 113 -4.55 -6.17 4.78
C ALA A 113 -4.55 -4.65 4.94
N PHE A 114 -4.87 -4.11 6.12
CA PHE A 114 -4.83 -2.66 6.39
C PHE A 114 -3.41 -2.11 6.50
N THR A 115 -2.43 -2.98 6.76
CA THR A 115 -1.06 -2.55 7.09
C THR A 115 -0.29 -2.15 5.85
N PHE A 116 -0.05 -3.10 4.95
CA PHE A 116 0.83 -2.93 3.79
C PHE A 116 0.44 -1.73 2.92
N PRO A 117 -0.83 -1.53 2.52
CA PRO A 117 -1.21 -0.39 1.69
C PRO A 117 -0.97 0.96 2.36
N MET A 118 -1.22 1.07 3.67
CA MET A 118 -1.01 2.34 4.41
C MET A 118 0.47 2.67 4.56
N VAL A 119 1.29 1.65 4.87
CA VAL A 119 2.74 1.82 5.02
C VAL A 119 3.39 2.16 3.68
N ILE A 120 3.06 1.44 2.60
CA ILE A 120 3.69 1.70 1.30
C ILE A 120 3.27 3.04 0.71
N SER A 121 2.05 3.52 0.95
CA SER A 121 1.65 4.88 0.57
C SER A 121 2.50 5.93 1.27
N ALA A 122 2.70 5.81 2.60
CA ALA A 122 3.56 6.71 3.35
C ALA A 122 5.00 6.71 2.82
N ILE A 123 5.55 5.53 2.52
CA ILE A 123 6.89 5.38 1.94
C ILE A 123 6.96 6.05 0.56
N ALA A 124 5.97 5.82 -0.31
CA ALA A 124 5.97 6.36 -1.67
C ALA A 124 5.92 7.91 -1.69
N ILE A 125 5.10 8.52 -0.81
CA ILE A 125 5.09 9.98 -0.66
C ILE A 125 6.40 10.49 -0.05
N LYS A 126 7.00 9.76 0.91
CA LYS A 126 8.32 10.11 1.47
C LYS A 126 9.42 10.09 0.42
N MET A 127 9.42 9.09 -0.45
CA MET A 127 10.35 9.01 -1.58
C MET A 127 10.13 10.15 -2.58
N THR A 128 8.88 10.55 -2.79
CA THR A 128 8.50 11.68 -3.65
C THR A 128 9.00 13.01 -3.08
N ASP A 129 8.82 13.26 -1.78
CA ASP A 129 9.39 14.42 -1.09
C ASP A 129 10.92 14.47 -1.20
N GLY A 130 11.57 13.31 -1.00
CA GLY A 130 13.02 13.17 -1.17
C GLY A 130 13.48 13.46 -2.60
N PHE A 131 12.70 13.06 -3.60
CA PHE A 131 12.98 13.36 -5.01
C PHE A 131 12.92 14.87 -5.31
N PHE A 132 11.86 15.55 -4.89
CA PHE A 132 11.72 17.00 -5.09
C PHE A 132 12.76 17.81 -4.31
N THR A 133 13.11 17.36 -3.11
CA THR A 133 14.18 17.99 -2.32
C THR A 133 15.54 17.87 -3.04
N LYS A 134 15.86 16.72 -3.63
CA LYS A 134 17.11 16.52 -4.40
C LYS A 134 17.18 17.37 -5.67
N LEU A 135 16.02 17.73 -6.24
CA LEU A 135 15.93 18.62 -7.40
C LEU A 135 16.05 20.11 -7.02
N GLY A 136 16.25 20.44 -5.74
CA GLY A 136 16.32 21.82 -5.27
C GLY A 136 14.96 22.52 -5.15
N ASN A 137 13.86 21.78 -5.24
CA ASN A 137 12.50 22.32 -5.13
C ASN A 137 11.72 21.63 -3.99
N PRO A 138 12.11 21.82 -2.71
CA PRO A 138 11.45 21.17 -1.59
C PRO A 138 10.00 21.65 -1.45
N GLN A 139 9.06 20.71 -1.46
CA GLN A 139 7.63 20.98 -1.34
C GLN A 139 7.19 20.76 0.11
N MET A 140 7.06 21.84 0.89
CA MET A 140 6.78 21.74 2.34
C MET A 140 5.48 20.97 2.64
N PHE A 141 4.48 21.05 1.76
CA PHE A 141 3.22 20.31 1.92
C PHE A 141 3.42 18.79 1.93
N LEU A 142 4.37 18.24 1.15
CA LEU A 142 4.64 16.81 1.10
C LEU A 142 5.15 16.30 2.45
N LYS A 143 6.01 17.05 3.13
CA LYS A 143 6.51 16.68 4.48
C LYS A 143 5.38 16.48 5.48
N TYR A 144 4.39 17.36 5.49
CA TYR A 144 3.21 17.20 6.37
C TYR A 144 2.41 15.95 6.01
N ILE A 145 2.19 15.68 4.71
CA ILE A 145 1.50 14.48 4.25
C ILE A 145 2.27 13.22 4.69
N VAL A 146 3.60 13.20 4.55
CA VAL A 146 4.44 12.07 4.98
C VAL A 146 4.25 11.78 6.46
N ILE A 147 4.29 12.81 7.31
CA ILE A 147 4.13 12.65 8.77
C ILE A 147 2.74 12.11 9.10
N ILE A 148 1.70 12.67 8.50
CA ILE A 148 0.30 12.24 8.72
C ILE A 148 0.12 10.78 8.29
N GLN A 149 0.54 10.43 7.07
CA GLN A 149 0.41 9.06 6.56
C GLN A 149 1.22 8.06 7.40
N THR A 150 2.42 8.44 7.83
CA THR A 150 3.27 7.62 8.70
C THR A 150 2.60 7.37 10.04
N PHE A 151 2.04 8.41 10.67
CA PHE A 151 1.34 8.30 11.94
C PHE A 151 0.12 7.35 11.85
N ILE A 152 -0.71 7.52 10.80
CA ILE A 152 -1.85 6.65 10.52
C ILE A 152 -1.38 5.20 10.32
N ALA A 153 -0.33 4.99 9.53
CA ALA A 153 0.20 3.65 9.26
C ALA A 153 0.70 2.97 10.55
N VAL A 154 1.43 3.69 11.41
CA VAL A 154 1.92 3.16 12.69
C VAL A 154 0.75 2.76 13.61
N ILE A 155 -0.26 3.63 13.76
CA ILE A 155 -1.44 3.33 14.58
C ILE A 155 -2.14 2.07 14.07
N LEU A 156 -2.35 1.95 12.76
CA LEU A 156 -3.02 0.79 12.18
C LEU A 156 -2.22 -0.49 12.35
N VAL A 157 -0.90 -0.44 12.17
CA VAL A 157 -0.03 -1.60 12.39
C VAL A 157 -0.09 -2.06 13.84
N LEU A 158 0.02 -1.13 14.81
CA LEU A 158 -0.08 -1.45 16.23
C LEU A 158 -1.46 -2.00 16.59
N TYR A 159 -2.53 -1.42 16.06
CA TYR A 159 -3.90 -1.90 16.27
C TYR A 159 -4.06 -3.35 15.78
N VAL A 160 -3.62 -3.64 14.55
CA VAL A 160 -3.70 -5.00 13.99
C VAL A 160 -2.85 -5.96 14.83
N LEU A 161 -1.63 -5.57 15.20
CA LEU A 161 -0.75 -6.39 16.04
C LEU A 161 -1.42 -6.78 17.37
N ILE A 162 -2.00 -5.80 18.09
CA ILE A 162 -2.71 -6.05 19.35
C ILE A 162 -3.86 -7.04 19.16
N LYS A 163 -4.66 -6.87 18.10
CA LYS A 163 -5.77 -7.80 17.82
C LYS A 163 -5.29 -9.22 17.54
N TYR A 164 -4.17 -9.38 16.84
CA TYR A 164 -3.54 -10.68 16.62
C TYR A 164 -3.03 -11.33 17.91
N ILE A 165 -2.36 -10.55 18.78
CA ILE A 165 -1.90 -11.04 20.08
C ILE A 165 -3.08 -11.55 20.90
N LEU A 166 -4.17 -10.76 21.00
CA LEU A 166 -5.39 -11.15 21.71
C LEU A 166 -6.03 -12.42 21.13
N MET A 167 -6.07 -12.56 19.80
CA MET A 167 -6.59 -13.76 19.16
C MET A 167 -5.76 -15.00 19.56
N ILE A 168 -4.44 -14.90 19.47
CA ILE A 168 -3.54 -16.03 19.76
C ILE A 168 -3.63 -16.42 21.25
N THR A 169 -3.63 -15.44 22.15
CA THR A 169 -3.70 -15.71 23.61
C THR A 169 -5.03 -16.32 24.00
N ASN A 170 -6.15 -15.87 23.42
CA ASN A 170 -7.47 -16.42 23.70
C ASN A 170 -7.62 -17.86 23.19
N THR A 171 -7.06 -18.17 22.01
CA THR A 171 -7.03 -19.54 21.48
C THR A 171 -6.25 -20.48 22.41
N GLN A 172 -5.14 -20.02 23.01
CA GLN A 172 -4.37 -20.82 23.96
C GLN A 172 -5.12 -21.09 25.27
N GLN A 173 -5.91 -20.14 25.77
CA GLN A 173 -6.71 -20.34 26.98
C GLN A 173 -7.83 -21.36 26.77
N ILE A 174 -8.48 -21.37 25.60
CA ILE A 174 -9.51 -22.36 25.26
C ILE A 174 -8.92 -23.77 25.28
N ASN A 175 -7.79 -23.99 24.60
CA ASN A 175 -7.14 -25.30 24.53
C ASN A 175 -6.61 -25.81 25.88
N LYS A 176 -6.34 -24.91 26.84
CA LYS A 176 -5.89 -25.26 28.18
C LYS A 176 -7.03 -25.62 29.13
N ASN A 177 -8.26 -25.19 28.83
CA ASN A 177 -9.46 -25.52 29.61
C ASN A 177 -10.23 -26.75 29.08
N THR A 178 -9.88 -27.23 27.88
CA THR A 178 -10.48 -28.42 27.24
C THR A 178 -9.62 -29.69 27.37
N ASN A 179 -8.45 -29.58 27.98
CA ASN A 179 -7.53 -30.69 28.32
C ASN A 179 -7.43 -30.83 29.83
#